data_AF-A0A839J5W3-F1
#
_entry.id   AF-A0A839J5W3-F1
#
_cell.length_a   1.000
_cell.length_b   1.000
_cell.length_c   1.000
_cell.angle_alpha   90.00
_cell.angle_beta   90.00
_cell.angle_gamma   90.00
#
_symmetry.space_group_name_H-M   'P 1'
#
loop_
_entity.id
_entity.type
_entity.pdbx_description
1 polymer ?
#
loop_
_entity_poly.entity_id
_entity_poly.type
_entity_poly.pdbx_seq_one_letter_code
_entity_poly.pdbx_strand_id
1 'polypeptide(L)'
;MPASPSRPQPYRVWWLVFVVILAVLAMLWGWMAQRAPEEYAPAPAAKSPSPSPTPEIPEIARQEVWTSDTVASGAYLTNTITLEPGITAPTVVPYVVNVEDTTELDPDEVAREVQATFDDERGWAGYGKRTFQLVADVDAAELVIYVTSPDTTDELCAPLETGGKWNCRNGKNVVLNSDRWKYMTPTYDDLGTYRAYLVNHEVGHFLGQGHVACPKAGATAPVMMQQSIDLGGCVPNAWPRDAD
;
A
#
# COMPACT_ATOMS: atom_id res chain seq x y z
N MET A 1 -72.81 46.16 45.58
CA MET A 1 -71.33 46.05 45.67
C MET A 1 -70.91 44.77 44.96
N PRO A 2 -69.75 44.72 44.29
CA PRO A 2 -69.55 45.08 42.88
C PRO A 2 -69.44 43.85 41.95
N ALA A 3 -69.48 44.13 40.64
CA ALA A 3 -69.44 43.18 39.54
C ALA A 3 -68.20 42.27 39.54
N SER A 4 -68.40 40.99 39.20
CA SER A 4 -67.34 40.01 39.01
C SER A 4 -66.40 40.41 37.85
N PRO A 5 -65.06 40.30 38.01
CA PRO A 5 -64.14 40.56 36.92
C PRO A 5 -64.20 39.44 35.88
N SER A 6 -64.34 39.82 34.61
CA SER A 6 -64.26 38.92 33.46
C SER A 6 -62.87 38.28 33.40
N ARG A 7 -62.78 36.95 33.56
CA ARG A 7 -61.54 36.21 33.32
C ARG A 7 -61.14 36.33 31.84
N PRO A 8 -59.88 36.64 31.52
CA PRO A 8 -59.42 36.65 30.13
C PRO A 8 -59.54 35.24 29.54
N GLN A 9 -60.21 35.17 28.40
CA GLN A 9 -60.48 33.94 27.67
C GLN A 9 -59.16 33.33 27.13
N PRO A 10 -58.84 32.06 27.47
CA PRO A 10 -57.53 31.45 27.18
C PRO A 10 -57.26 31.34 25.68
N TYR A 11 -58.30 31.29 24.84
CA TYR A 11 -58.17 31.20 23.39
C TYR A 11 -57.51 32.44 22.78
N ARG A 12 -57.66 33.64 23.36
CA ARG A 12 -57.03 34.87 22.82
C ARG A 12 -55.53 34.89 22.99
N VAL A 13 -55.02 34.34 24.09
CA VAL A 13 -53.57 34.26 24.36
C VAL A 13 -52.93 33.25 23.42
N TRP A 14 -53.56 32.07 23.25
CA TRP A 14 -53.07 31.05 22.32
C TRP A 14 -53.13 31.48 20.85
N TRP A 15 -54.16 32.24 20.47
CA TRP A 15 -54.25 32.77 19.10
C TRP A 15 -53.16 33.81 18.81
N LEU A 16 -52.86 34.70 19.78
CA LEU A 16 -51.76 35.65 19.64
C LEU A 16 -50.39 34.96 19.57
N VAL A 17 -50.15 33.93 20.39
CA VAL A 17 -48.92 33.13 20.33
C VAL A 17 -48.78 32.44 18.97
N PHE A 18 -49.86 31.86 18.44
CA PHE A 18 -49.85 31.20 17.14
C PHE A 18 -49.54 32.17 15.99
N VAL A 19 -50.13 33.37 16.00
CA VAL A 19 -49.86 34.41 14.99
C VAL A 19 -48.42 34.90 15.05
N VAL A 20 -47.86 35.08 16.25
CA VAL A 20 -46.46 35.49 16.42
C VAL A 20 -45.51 34.41 15.91
N ILE A 21 -45.77 33.13 16.18
CA ILE A 21 -44.96 32.02 15.67
C ILE A 21 -45.01 31.98 14.13
N LEU A 22 -46.19 32.11 13.52
CA LEU A 22 -46.31 32.15 12.06
C LEU A 22 -45.58 33.34 11.44
N ALA A 23 -45.63 34.52 12.07
CA ALA A 23 -44.91 35.70 11.62
C ALA A 23 -43.38 35.50 11.70
N VAL A 24 -42.87 34.90 12.79
CA VAL A 24 -41.44 34.60 12.95
C VAL A 24 -40.98 33.55 11.95
N LEU A 25 -41.77 32.50 11.72
CA LEU A 25 -41.46 31.48 10.70
C LEU A 25 -41.46 32.05 9.29
N ALA A 26 -42.42 32.92 8.96
CA ALA A 26 -42.45 33.61 7.67
C ALA A 26 -41.25 34.55 7.48
N MET A 27 -40.85 35.27 8.53
CA MET A 27 -39.63 36.11 8.51
C MET A 27 -38.37 35.27 8.35
N LEU A 28 -38.23 34.15 9.06
CA LEU A 28 -37.08 33.25 8.93
C LEU A 28 -37.01 32.63 7.53
N TRP A 29 -38.16 32.27 6.95
CA TRP A 29 -38.19 31.70 5.61
C TRP A 29 -37.88 32.75 4.54
N GLY A 30 -38.38 33.98 4.70
CA GLY A 30 -37.99 35.12 3.87
C GLY A 30 -36.50 35.46 3.97
N TRP A 31 -35.91 35.33 5.17
CA TRP A 31 -34.48 35.56 5.38
C TRP A 31 -33.61 34.45 4.77
N MET A 32 -34.04 33.19 4.84
CA MET A 32 -33.35 32.08 4.16
C MET A 32 -33.49 32.17 2.63
N ALA A 33 -34.66 32.56 2.12
CA ALA A 33 -34.91 32.68 0.68
C ALA A 33 -34.17 33.86 0.01
N GLN A 34 -33.64 34.80 0.79
CA GLN A 34 -32.82 35.91 0.31
C GLN A 34 -31.32 35.60 0.21
N ARG A 35 -30.86 34.44 0.72
CA ARG A 35 -29.50 33.98 0.41
C ARG A 35 -29.49 33.47 -1.02
N ALA A 36 -29.06 34.32 -1.93
CA ALA A 36 -28.66 33.88 -3.26
C ALA A 36 -27.66 32.71 -3.10
N PRO A 37 -27.76 31.63 -3.89
CA PRO A 37 -26.72 30.61 -3.90
C PRO A 37 -25.42 31.32 -4.24
N GLU A 38 -24.45 31.23 -3.33
CA GLU A 38 -23.12 31.78 -3.54
C GLU A 38 -22.59 31.15 -4.83
N GLU A 39 -22.43 31.98 -5.86
CA GLU A 39 -22.02 31.55 -7.18
C GLU A 39 -20.66 30.88 -7.03
N TYR A 40 -20.62 29.57 -7.30
CA TYR A 40 -19.40 28.77 -7.19
C TYR A 40 -18.39 29.30 -8.20
N ALA A 41 -17.52 30.21 -7.75
CA ALA A 41 -16.35 30.59 -8.49
C ALA A 41 -15.43 29.35 -8.54
N PRO A 42 -15.06 28.85 -9.73
CA PRO A 42 -14.14 27.73 -9.82
C PRO A 42 -12.83 28.14 -9.14
N ALA A 43 -12.36 27.32 -8.21
CA ALA A 43 -11.04 27.47 -7.62
C ALA A 43 -10.00 27.54 -8.76
N PRO A 44 -8.96 28.39 -8.67
CA PRO A 44 -7.90 28.39 -9.66
C PRO A 44 -7.34 26.96 -9.74
N ALA A 45 -7.26 26.43 -10.96
CA ALA A 45 -6.75 25.09 -11.21
C ALA A 45 -5.43 24.90 -10.46
N ALA A 46 -5.44 24.00 -9.47
CA ALA A 46 -4.21 23.53 -8.85
C ALA A 46 -3.35 23.00 -10.00
N LYS A 47 -2.14 23.55 -10.14
CA LYS A 47 -1.16 23.04 -11.10
C LYS A 47 -1.04 21.54 -10.81
N SER A 48 -1.38 20.69 -11.79
CA SER A 48 -1.09 19.26 -11.69
C SER A 48 0.37 19.09 -11.25
N PRO A 49 0.65 18.23 -10.26
CA PRO A 49 2.03 17.88 -9.98
C PRO A 49 2.64 17.38 -11.30
N SER A 50 3.80 17.92 -11.65
CA SER A 50 4.63 17.32 -12.70
C SER A 50 4.86 15.86 -12.32
N PRO A 51 4.85 14.91 -13.27
CA PRO A 51 5.28 13.56 -12.98
C PRO A 51 6.70 13.66 -12.39
N SER A 52 6.89 13.17 -11.16
CA SER A 52 8.24 12.93 -10.65
C SER A 52 8.98 12.09 -11.68
N PRO A 53 10.23 12.42 -12.04
CA PRO A 53 11.00 11.56 -12.92
C PRO A 53 11.00 10.16 -12.30
N THR A 54 10.54 9.16 -13.04
CA THR A 54 10.79 7.77 -12.69
C THR A 54 12.30 7.65 -12.47
N PRO A 55 12.77 7.18 -11.30
CA PRO A 55 14.20 7.02 -11.07
C PRO A 55 14.79 6.22 -12.22
N GLU A 56 15.73 6.82 -12.95
CA GLU A 56 16.34 6.16 -14.09
C GLU A 56 17.30 5.09 -13.54
N ILE A 57 17.05 3.82 -13.89
CA ILE A 57 17.93 2.72 -13.51
C ILE A 57 19.31 2.96 -14.14
N PRO A 58 20.39 3.05 -13.35
CA PRO A 58 21.73 3.24 -13.89
C PRO A 58 22.10 2.16 -14.90
N GLU A 59 22.77 2.53 -15.99
CA GLU A 59 23.16 1.58 -17.03
C GLU A 59 23.96 0.39 -16.48
N ILE A 60 24.82 0.62 -15.49
CA ILE A 60 25.57 -0.45 -14.82
C ILE A 60 24.65 -1.51 -14.19
N ALA A 61 23.51 -1.10 -13.61
CA ALA A 61 22.56 -2.02 -13.00
C ALA A 61 21.73 -2.80 -14.03
N ARG A 62 21.68 -2.33 -15.29
CA ARG A 62 21.10 -3.08 -16.41
C ARG A 62 22.06 -4.15 -16.94
N GLN A 63 23.36 -3.94 -16.80
CA GLN A 63 24.40 -4.82 -17.35
C GLN A 63 24.88 -5.86 -16.34
N GLU A 64 24.90 -5.53 -15.06
CA GLU A 64 25.35 -6.42 -13.98
C GLU A 64 24.56 -6.22 -12.68
N VAL A 65 24.70 -7.18 -11.76
CA VAL A 65 24.13 -7.07 -10.42
C VAL A 65 24.90 -6.01 -9.64
N TRP A 66 24.37 -4.79 -9.61
CA TRP A 66 25.00 -3.64 -8.99
C TRP A 66 24.70 -3.54 -7.49
N THR A 67 25.66 -3.09 -6.69
CA THR A 67 25.47 -2.79 -5.27
C THR A 67 25.81 -1.32 -5.04
N SER A 68 24.92 -0.57 -4.41
CA SER A 68 25.11 0.85 -4.09
C SER A 68 25.96 1.02 -2.82
N ASP A 69 26.33 2.26 -2.53
CA ASP A 69 26.98 2.70 -1.29
C ASP A 69 25.96 3.26 -0.27
N THR A 70 24.69 2.87 -0.38
CA THR A 70 23.64 3.26 0.57
C THR A 70 24.04 2.84 1.98
N VAL A 71 24.23 3.81 2.87
CA VAL A 71 24.71 3.59 4.23
C VAL A 71 23.59 3.02 5.10
N ALA A 72 23.89 1.96 5.84
CA ALA A 72 23.01 1.42 6.87
C ALA A 72 22.83 2.41 8.04
N SER A 73 21.60 2.68 8.42
CA SER A 73 21.22 3.42 9.63
C SER A 73 20.62 2.51 10.71
N GLY A 74 19.99 1.41 10.31
CA GLY A 74 19.18 0.56 11.19
C GLY A 74 17.91 1.25 11.73
N ALA A 75 17.53 2.41 11.16
CA ALA A 75 16.34 3.17 11.51
C ALA A 75 15.27 3.04 10.42
N TYR A 76 14.01 2.87 10.81
CA TYR A 76 12.93 2.53 9.89
C TYR A 76 11.81 3.57 9.89
N LEU A 77 11.28 3.83 8.71
CA LEU A 77 9.99 4.46 8.46
C LEU A 77 8.97 3.35 8.18
N THR A 78 7.89 3.31 8.96
CA THR A 78 6.80 2.35 8.76
C THR A 78 5.69 2.99 7.93
N ASN A 79 4.98 2.19 7.12
CA ASN A 79 3.78 2.65 6.43
C ASN A 79 2.75 3.20 7.43
N THR A 80 2.04 4.24 7.01
CA THR A 80 1.01 4.92 7.83
C THR A 80 -0.41 4.59 7.37
N ILE A 81 -0.55 4.03 6.17
CA ILE A 81 -1.83 3.67 5.57
C ILE A 81 -2.24 2.23 5.89
N THR A 82 -3.54 1.96 5.76
CA THR A 82 -4.11 0.61 5.75
C THR A 82 -4.78 0.35 4.41
N LEU A 83 -4.73 -0.88 3.90
CA LEU A 83 -5.40 -1.28 2.66
C LEU A 83 -6.13 -2.61 2.86
N GLU A 84 -7.41 -2.63 2.50
CA GLU A 84 -8.19 -3.86 2.48
C GLU A 84 -7.74 -4.74 1.30
N PRO A 85 -7.72 -6.07 1.46
CA PRO A 85 -7.33 -6.95 0.37
C PRO A 85 -8.30 -6.88 -0.82
N GLY A 86 -7.76 -6.86 -2.02
CA GLY A 86 -8.52 -6.86 -3.27
C GLY A 86 -9.13 -8.23 -3.63
N ILE A 87 -8.57 -9.31 -3.07
CA ILE A 87 -9.07 -10.68 -3.24
C ILE A 87 -9.50 -11.25 -1.88
N THR A 88 -10.74 -11.75 -1.80
CA THR A 88 -11.25 -12.39 -0.58
C THR A 88 -10.72 -13.83 -0.45
N ALA A 89 -10.26 -14.17 0.74
CA ALA A 89 -9.85 -15.53 1.10
C ALA A 89 -10.22 -15.84 2.56
N PRO A 90 -10.35 -17.12 2.96
CA PRO A 90 -10.76 -17.49 4.33
C PRO A 90 -9.72 -17.15 5.40
N THR A 91 -8.46 -16.91 5.02
CA THR A 91 -7.39 -16.50 5.93
C THR A 91 -6.82 -15.16 5.48
N VAL A 92 -6.83 -14.18 6.38
CA VAL A 92 -6.22 -12.86 6.15
C VAL A 92 -4.91 -12.81 6.92
N VAL A 93 -3.83 -12.44 6.24
CA VAL A 93 -2.50 -12.24 6.83
C VAL A 93 -2.27 -10.74 6.94
N PRO A 94 -2.35 -10.15 8.16
CA PRO A 94 -2.02 -8.74 8.35
C PRO A 94 -0.51 -8.55 8.18
N TYR A 95 -0.11 -7.51 7.44
CA TYR A 95 1.29 -7.17 7.25
C TYR A 95 1.55 -5.67 7.35
N VAL A 96 2.79 -5.33 7.69
CA VAL A 96 3.32 -3.96 7.63
C VAL A 96 4.54 -3.89 6.71
N VAL A 97 4.87 -2.68 6.29
CA VAL A 97 6.07 -2.37 5.52
C VAL A 97 6.94 -1.41 6.33
N ASN A 98 8.19 -1.81 6.54
CA ASN A 98 9.24 -1.01 7.13
C ASN A 98 10.29 -0.71 6.05
N VAL A 99 10.62 0.55 5.88
CA VAL A 99 11.63 1.01 4.92
C VAL A 99 12.73 1.69 5.70
N GLU A 100 13.98 1.31 5.47
CA GLU A 100 15.11 1.98 6.11
C GLU A 100 15.24 3.41 5.59
N ASP A 101 15.40 4.37 6.51
CA ASP A 101 15.30 5.80 6.23
C ASP A 101 16.36 6.33 5.24
N THR A 102 17.52 5.68 5.17
CA THR A 102 18.60 6.01 4.22
C THR A 102 18.34 5.52 2.81
N THR A 103 17.32 4.68 2.59
CA THR A 103 16.98 4.19 1.25
C THR A 103 16.24 5.24 0.43
N GLU A 104 15.82 6.38 0.99
CA GLU A 104 15.07 7.43 0.28
C GLU A 104 13.76 6.93 -0.38
N LEU A 105 13.26 5.77 0.04
CA LEU A 105 11.99 5.22 -0.40
C LEU A 105 10.88 5.66 0.55
N ASP A 106 9.70 5.97 0.00
CA ASP A 106 8.52 6.26 0.80
C ASP A 106 7.84 4.93 1.20
N PRO A 107 7.57 4.70 2.51
CA PRO A 107 7.00 3.43 2.96
C PRO A 107 5.55 3.22 2.50
N ASP A 108 4.77 4.28 2.28
CA ASP A 108 3.40 4.15 1.79
C ASP A 108 3.38 3.86 0.28
N GLU A 109 4.32 4.38 -0.50
CA GLU A 109 4.50 4.02 -1.91
C GLU A 109 4.92 2.55 -2.07
N VAL A 110 5.93 2.11 -1.31
CA VAL A 110 6.35 0.70 -1.28
C VAL A 110 5.17 -0.19 -0.87
N ALA A 111 4.42 0.18 0.16
CA ALA A 111 3.29 -0.59 0.63
C ALA A 111 2.17 -0.73 -0.41
N ARG A 112 1.89 0.31 -1.21
CA ARG A 112 0.93 0.21 -2.31
C ARG A 112 1.40 -0.74 -3.41
N GLU A 113 2.68 -0.74 -3.74
CA GLU A 113 3.24 -1.63 -4.75
C GLU A 113 3.24 -3.11 -4.30
N VAL A 114 3.57 -3.35 -3.02
CA VAL A 114 3.44 -4.67 -2.39
C VAL A 114 1.98 -5.12 -2.38
N GLN A 115 1.05 -4.26 -1.95
CA GLN A 115 -0.38 -4.58 -1.92
C GLN A 115 -0.90 -4.92 -3.33
N ALA A 116 -0.51 -4.15 -4.35
CA ALA A 116 -0.89 -4.42 -5.73
C ALA A 116 -0.39 -5.81 -6.20
N THR A 117 0.78 -6.26 -5.74
CA THR A 117 1.27 -7.61 -6.01
C THR A 117 0.43 -8.68 -5.30
N PHE A 118 0.04 -8.44 -4.05
CA PHE A 118 -0.80 -9.37 -3.28
C PHE A 118 -2.23 -9.49 -3.81
N ASP A 119 -2.77 -8.41 -4.38
CA ASP A 119 -4.12 -8.36 -4.92
C ASP A 119 -4.21 -8.83 -6.38
N ASP A 120 -3.08 -9.16 -7.03
CA ASP A 120 -3.07 -9.71 -8.39
C ASP A 120 -3.48 -11.20 -8.38
N GLU A 121 -4.45 -11.57 -9.23
CA GLU A 121 -4.96 -12.94 -9.32
C GLU A 121 -3.89 -13.95 -9.76
N ARG A 122 -2.80 -13.53 -10.40
CA ARG A 122 -1.67 -14.41 -10.75
C ARG A 122 -0.79 -14.72 -9.53
N GLY A 123 -0.88 -13.90 -8.48
CA GLY A 123 -0.17 -14.02 -7.21
C GLY A 123 -0.72 -15.09 -6.28
N TRP A 124 -0.18 -15.14 -5.05
CA TRP A 124 -0.54 -16.14 -4.04
C TRP A 124 -2.02 -16.10 -3.62
N ALA A 125 -2.63 -14.92 -3.59
CA ALA A 125 -4.05 -14.78 -3.26
C ALA A 125 -4.96 -15.45 -4.30
N GLY A 126 -4.52 -15.55 -5.55
CA GLY A 126 -5.21 -16.25 -6.64
C GLY A 126 -5.45 -17.74 -6.39
N TYR A 127 -4.72 -18.39 -5.47
CA TYR A 127 -5.01 -19.77 -5.06
C TYR A 127 -6.20 -19.87 -4.09
N GLY A 128 -6.79 -18.75 -3.65
CA GLY A 128 -8.02 -18.70 -2.86
C GLY A 128 -7.90 -19.20 -1.41
N LYS A 129 -6.67 -19.38 -0.91
CA LYS A 129 -6.42 -19.90 0.46
C LYS A 129 -6.15 -18.79 1.47
N ARG A 130 -5.40 -17.77 1.07
CA ARG A 130 -4.98 -16.66 1.92
C ARG A 130 -5.03 -15.35 1.14
N THR A 131 -5.18 -14.25 1.85
CA THR A 131 -5.07 -12.89 1.31
C THR A 131 -4.27 -12.03 2.30
N PHE A 132 -3.77 -10.88 1.86
CA PHE A 132 -2.85 -10.05 2.64
C PHE A 132 -3.44 -8.66 2.84
N GLN A 133 -3.49 -8.20 4.09
CA GLN A 133 -4.05 -6.90 4.46
C GLN A 133 -2.95 -6.00 5.00
N LEU A 134 -2.76 -4.85 4.38
CA LEU A 134 -1.84 -3.85 4.90
C LEU A 134 -2.46 -3.19 6.14
N VAL A 135 -1.75 -3.24 7.25
CA VAL A 135 -2.11 -2.58 8.50
C VAL A 135 -1.09 -1.49 8.85
N ALA A 136 -1.47 -0.54 9.70
CA ALA A 136 -0.57 0.50 10.21
C ALA A 136 -0.02 0.16 11.60
N ASP A 137 -0.63 -0.82 12.28
CA ASP A 137 -0.19 -1.29 13.59
C ASP A 137 0.80 -2.46 13.43
N VAL A 138 2.06 -2.21 13.78
CA VAL A 138 3.15 -3.19 13.70
C VAL A 138 2.89 -4.39 14.63
N ASP A 139 2.24 -4.17 15.78
CA ASP A 139 1.98 -5.24 16.75
C ASP A 139 0.90 -6.22 16.25
N ALA A 140 0.05 -5.78 15.32
CA ALA A 140 -0.96 -6.62 14.67
C ALA A 140 -0.40 -7.46 13.50
N ALA A 141 0.83 -7.19 13.03
CA ALA A 141 1.34 -7.82 11.82
C ALA A 141 1.95 -9.21 12.02
N GLU A 142 1.45 -10.17 11.24
CA GLU A 142 1.93 -11.54 11.14
C GLU A 142 3.07 -11.69 10.10
N LEU A 143 3.16 -10.76 9.15
CA LEU A 143 4.21 -10.65 8.15
C LEU A 143 4.80 -9.23 8.21
N VAL A 144 6.12 -9.10 8.13
CA VAL A 144 6.79 -7.80 8.05
C VAL A 144 7.63 -7.76 6.79
N ILE A 145 7.34 -6.81 5.90
CA ILE A 145 8.17 -6.54 4.73
C ILE A 145 9.17 -5.44 5.10
N TYR A 146 10.45 -5.72 4.94
CA TYR A 146 11.52 -4.75 5.07
C TYR A 146 12.05 -4.38 3.69
N VAL A 147 12.34 -3.10 3.45
CA VAL A 147 13.20 -2.66 2.34
C VAL A 147 14.40 -1.92 2.94
N THR A 148 15.59 -2.50 2.83
CA THR A 148 16.77 -2.04 3.59
C THR A 148 18.02 -1.92 2.74
N SER A 149 18.99 -1.13 3.21
CA SER A 149 20.34 -1.06 2.66
C SER A 149 20.99 -2.46 2.56
N PRO A 150 22.01 -2.64 1.70
CA PRO A 150 22.73 -3.90 1.58
C PRO A 150 23.22 -4.48 2.91
N ASP A 151 23.87 -3.67 3.73
CA ASP A 151 24.45 -4.13 5.00
C ASP A 151 23.37 -4.49 6.03
N THR A 152 22.31 -3.68 6.16
CA THR A 152 21.18 -4.02 7.05
C THR A 152 20.42 -5.26 6.56
N THR A 153 20.37 -5.50 5.25
CA THR A 153 19.81 -6.74 4.70
C THR A 153 20.60 -7.95 5.19
N ASP A 154 21.92 -7.92 5.09
CA ASP A 154 22.80 -8.98 5.57
C ASP A 154 22.61 -9.25 7.08
N GLU A 155 22.47 -8.19 7.88
CA GLU A 155 22.22 -8.30 9.32
C GLU A 155 20.87 -8.96 9.65
N LEU A 156 19.79 -8.52 8.99
CA LEU A 156 18.44 -9.05 9.23
C LEU A 156 18.29 -10.49 8.69
N CYS A 157 19.04 -10.83 7.64
CA CYS A 157 19.01 -12.15 7.02
C CYS A 157 19.86 -13.20 7.74
N ALA A 158 20.79 -12.79 8.61
CA ALA A 158 21.65 -13.71 9.35
C ALA A 158 20.84 -14.83 10.06
N PRO A 159 21.29 -16.10 9.99
CA PRO A 159 22.58 -16.57 9.47
C PRO A 159 22.62 -16.85 7.96
N LEU A 160 21.61 -16.46 7.18
CA LEU A 160 21.66 -16.57 5.72
C LEU A 160 22.65 -15.55 5.15
N GLU A 161 23.43 -15.96 4.16
CA GLU A 161 24.46 -15.13 3.54
C GLU A 161 23.94 -14.49 2.23
N THR A 162 23.43 -13.27 2.32
CA THR A 162 22.96 -12.47 1.18
C THR A 162 24.08 -11.73 0.45
N GLY A 163 25.23 -11.54 1.11
CA GLY A 163 26.46 -10.98 0.52
C GLY A 163 26.29 -9.58 -0.04
N GLY A 164 25.46 -8.76 0.62
CA GLY A 164 25.11 -7.39 0.22
C GLY A 164 24.25 -7.30 -1.05
N LYS A 165 23.71 -8.42 -1.55
CA LYS A 165 23.08 -8.46 -2.87
C LYS A 165 21.66 -8.97 -2.87
N TRP A 166 21.37 -9.95 -2.03
CA TRP A 166 20.16 -10.73 -2.14
C TRP A 166 19.14 -10.37 -1.08
N ASN A 167 17.90 -10.76 -1.35
CA ASN A 167 16.80 -10.69 -0.40
C ASN A 167 16.80 -11.98 0.43
N CYS A 168 15.97 -12.01 1.46
CA CYS A 168 15.68 -13.26 2.16
C CYS A 168 14.33 -13.21 2.86
N ARG A 169 13.95 -14.38 3.39
CA ARG A 169 12.95 -14.50 4.44
C ARG A 169 13.57 -15.09 5.70
N ASN A 170 13.47 -14.38 6.82
CA ASN A 170 13.90 -14.81 8.15
C ASN A 170 12.73 -14.75 9.16
N GLY A 171 12.23 -15.91 9.60
CA GLY A 171 11.04 -15.97 10.45
C GLY A 171 9.82 -15.36 9.76
N LYS A 172 9.24 -14.31 10.38
CA LYS A 172 8.13 -13.53 9.81
C LYS A 172 8.57 -12.33 8.95
N ASN A 173 9.89 -12.09 8.87
CA ASN A 173 10.45 -10.96 8.13
C ASN A 173 10.76 -11.40 6.70
N VAL A 174 10.19 -10.71 5.73
CA VAL A 174 10.65 -10.72 4.34
C VAL A 174 11.51 -9.48 4.17
N VAL A 175 12.79 -9.67 3.88
CA VAL A 175 13.79 -8.59 3.82
C VAL A 175 14.21 -8.42 2.37
N LEU A 176 13.81 -7.29 1.78
CA LEU A 176 14.12 -6.92 0.42
C LEU A 176 15.30 -5.95 0.42
N ASN A 177 16.34 -6.30 -0.32
CA ASN A 177 17.49 -5.44 -0.53
C ASN A 177 17.07 -4.23 -1.39
N SER A 178 17.35 -3.03 -0.92
CA SER A 178 16.97 -1.77 -1.58
C SER A 178 17.57 -1.61 -2.97
N ASP A 179 18.74 -2.18 -3.27
CA ASP A 179 19.31 -2.14 -4.61
C ASP A 179 18.51 -3.01 -5.58
N ARG A 180 18.04 -4.18 -5.11
CA ARG A 180 17.13 -5.04 -5.89
C ARG A 180 15.81 -4.32 -6.13
N TRP A 181 15.25 -3.69 -5.09
CA TRP A 181 14.03 -2.91 -5.21
C TRP A 181 14.16 -1.73 -6.19
N LYS A 182 15.28 -0.99 -6.17
CA LYS A 182 15.44 0.21 -7.02
C LYS A 182 15.91 -0.10 -8.43
N TYR A 183 16.74 -1.12 -8.61
CA TYR A 183 17.55 -1.27 -9.83
C TYR A 183 17.47 -2.64 -10.48
N MET A 184 16.66 -3.55 -9.94
CA MET A 184 16.51 -4.91 -10.44
C MET A 184 17.83 -5.68 -10.57
N THR A 185 17.84 -6.68 -11.45
CA THR A 185 19.01 -7.42 -11.93
C THR A 185 18.88 -7.59 -13.44
N PRO A 186 19.97 -7.87 -14.18
CA PRO A 186 19.92 -8.00 -15.65
C PRO A 186 19.03 -9.10 -16.21
N THR A 187 18.42 -9.94 -15.36
CA THR A 187 17.48 -10.98 -15.79
C THR A 187 16.08 -10.45 -16.09
N TYR A 188 15.80 -9.18 -15.82
CA TYR A 188 14.53 -8.52 -16.11
C TYR A 188 14.75 -7.18 -16.81
N ASP A 189 13.81 -6.80 -17.68
CA ASP A 189 13.82 -5.52 -18.40
C ASP A 189 12.85 -4.49 -17.80
N ASP A 190 11.92 -4.94 -16.95
CA ASP A 190 10.86 -4.12 -16.34
C ASP A 190 10.92 -4.20 -14.81
N LEU A 191 11.08 -3.04 -14.16
CA LEU A 191 11.28 -2.93 -12.72
C LEU A 191 10.04 -3.33 -11.92
N GLY A 192 8.84 -2.95 -12.39
CA GLY A 192 7.59 -3.30 -11.71
C GLY A 192 7.37 -4.80 -11.70
N THR A 193 7.59 -5.46 -12.83
CA THR A 193 7.56 -6.92 -12.94
C THR A 193 8.61 -7.57 -12.03
N TYR A 194 9.83 -7.02 -11.96
CA TYR A 194 10.86 -7.52 -11.06
C TYR A 194 10.48 -7.37 -9.58
N ARG A 195 9.90 -6.25 -9.17
CA ARG A 195 9.44 -6.05 -7.78
C ARG A 195 8.33 -7.02 -7.41
N ALA A 196 7.38 -7.26 -8.30
CA ALA A 196 6.36 -8.29 -8.12
C ALA A 196 7.00 -9.68 -7.94
N TYR A 197 8.03 -10.00 -8.73
CA TYR A 197 8.80 -11.23 -8.58
C TYR A 197 9.46 -11.32 -7.19
N LEU A 198 10.17 -10.27 -6.74
CA LEU A 198 10.83 -10.25 -5.43
C LEU A 198 9.84 -10.53 -4.31
N VAL A 199 8.72 -9.81 -4.30
CA VAL A 199 7.67 -9.95 -3.30
C VAL A 199 7.10 -11.37 -3.33
N ASN A 200 6.73 -11.88 -4.50
CA ASN A 200 6.16 -13.23 -4.59
C ASN A 200 7.16 -14.33 -4.21
N HIS A 201 8.44 -14.19 -4.55
CA HIS A 201 9.48 -15.15 -4.21
C HIS A 201 9.68 -15.25 -2.70
N GLU A 202 9.94 -14.11 -2.03
CA GLU A 202 10.21 -14.10 -0.59
C GLU A 202 8.96 -14.42 0.23
N VAL A 203 7.78 -13.98 -0.22
CA VAL A 203 6.52 -14.36 0.42
C VAL A 203 6.20 -15.84 0.15
N GLY A 204 6.65 -16.40 -0.96
CA GLY A 204 6.62 -17.84 -1.19
C GLY A 204 7.40 -18.59 -0.10
N HIS A 205 8.58 -18.10 0.29
CA HIS A 205 9.31 -18.64 1.44
C HIS A 205 8.56 -18.50 2.76
N PHE A 206 7.93 -17.34 3.01
CA PHE A 206 7.07 -17.14 4.19
C PHE A 206 5.92 -18.15 4.22
N LEU A 207 5.33 -18.46 3.07
CA LEU A 207 4.29 -19.46 2.89
C LEU A 207 4.79 -20.92 2.89
N GLY A 208 6.09 -21.14 3.08
CA GLY A 208 6.71 -22.45 3.21
C GLY A 208 7.17 -23.09 1.89
N GLN A 209 7.25 -22.33 0.81
CA GLN A 209 7.79 -22.80 -0.47
C GLN A 209 9.33 -22.78 -0.46
N GLY A 210 9.94 -23.80 -1.05
CA GLY A 210 11.38 -23.88 -1.26
C GLY A 210 11.77 -23.51 -2.68
N HIS A 211 13.07 -23.32 -2.92
CA HIS A 211 13.57 -23.08 -4.27
C HIS A 211 13.27 -24.24 -5.22
N VAL A 212 13.05 -23.90 -6.48
CA VAL A 212 12.92 -24.85 -7.58
C VAL A 212 13.82 -24.44 -8.75
N ALA A 213 14.24 -25.40 -9.56
CA ALA A 213 15.06 -25.14 -10.74
C ALA A 213 14.20 -24.83 -11.97
N CYS A 214 14.82 -24.24 -13.00
CA CYS A 214 14.20 -24.15 -14.32
C CYS A 214 13.89 -25.56 -14.85
N PRO A 215 12.64 -25.88 -15.20
CA PRO A 215 12.27 -27.23 -15.62
C PRO A 215 12.87 -27.61 -16.98
N LYS A 216 13.04 -26.63 -17.88
CA LYS A 216 13.71 -26.76 -19.18
C LYS A 216 13.92 -25.38 -19.83
N ALA A 217 14.89 -25.29 -20.73
CA ALA A 217 15.11 -24.09 -21.53
C ALA A 217 13.84 -23.64 -22.27
N GLY A 218 13.57 -22.34 -22.26
CA GLY A 218 12.41 -21.69 -22.86
C GLY A 218 11.10 -21.85 -22.10
N ALA A 219 11.05 -22.58 -20.97
CA ALA A 219 9.87 -22.61 -20.12
C ALA A 219 9.74 -21.32 -19.29
N THR A 220 8.51 -20.99 -18.89
CA THR A 220 8.25 -19.98 -17.86
C THR A 220 8.96 -20.38 -16.57
N ALA A 221 9.78 -19.51 -16.01
CA ALA A 221 10.45 -19.77 -14.75
C ALA A 221 9.40 -19.93 -13.63
N PRO A 222 9.48 -20.96 -12.77
CA PRO A 222 8.68 -20.99 -11.57
C PRO A 222 9.03 -19.79 -10.67
N VAL A 223 8.05 -19.17 -10.00
CA VAL A 223 8.33 -17.99 -9.16
C VAL A 223 9.34 -18.28 -8.04
N MET A 224 9.39 -19.53 -7.57
CA MET A 224 10.35 -19.97 -6.56
C MET A 224 11.74 -20.32 -7.12
N MET A 225 11.98 -20.07 -8.40
CA MET A 225 13.33 -20.08 -8.96
C MET A 225 14.10 -18.82 -8.55
N GLN A 226 15.40 -18.93 -8.31
CA GLN A 226 16.30 -17.80 -8.00
C GLN A 226 16.63 -16.97 -9.26
N GLN A 227 15.61 -16.38 -9.87
CA GLN A 227 15.67 -15.65 -11.14
C GLN A 227 16.50 -14.36 -11.06
N SER A 228 16.69 -13.77 -9.88
CA SER A 228 17.64 -12.64 -9.68
C SER A 228 19.10 -13.03 -9.92
N ILE A 229 19.43 -14.32 -9.80
CA ILE A 229 20.80 -14.84 -9.94
C ILE A 229 21.03 -15.30 -11.38
N ASP A 230 20.18 -16.22 -11.85
CA ASP A 230 20.25 -16.80 -13.18
C ASP A 230 18.88 -17.39 -13.53
N LEU A 231 18.51 -17.32 -14.80
CA LEU A 231 17.28 -17.91 -15.35
C LEU A 231 17.47 -19.36 -15.76
N GLY A 232 18.71 -19.88 -15.84
CA GLY A 232 18.96 -21.29 -16.17
C GLY A 232 18.34 -21.72 -17.51
N GLY A 233 18.17 -20.77 -18.44
CA GLY A 233 17.51 -20.96 -19.73
C GLY A 233 15.99 -20.76 -19.76
N CYS A 234 15.33 -20.54 -18.61
CA CYS A 234 13.91 -20.19 -18.57
C CYS A 234 13.68 -18.73 -19.01
N VAL A 235 12.42 -18.39 -19.28
CA VAL A 235 11.98 -16.99 -19.43
C VAL A 235 11.55 -16.42 -18.07
N PRO A 236 11.84 -15.14 -17.76
CA PRO A 236 11.49 -14.53 -16.48
C PRO A 236 9.99 -14.57 -16.19
N ASN A 237 9.63 -14.72 -14.92
CA ASN A 237 8.25 -14.75 -14.47
C ASN A 237 8.13 -14.28 -13.02
N ALA A 238 7.19 -13.36 -12.79
CA ALA A 238 6.94 -12.79 -11.47
C ALA A 238 5.85 -13.49 -10.67
N TRP A 239 5.10 -14.42 -11.27
CA TRP A 239 3.82 -14.87 -10.73
C TRP A 239 3.79 -16.39 -10.51
N PRO A 240 3.39 -16.88 -9.33
CA PRO A 240 3.33 -18.31 -9.05
C PRO A 240 2.41 -19.07 -10.01
N ARG A 241 1.23 -18.53 -10.35
CA ARG A 241 0.23 -19.24 -11.16
C ARG A 241 0.52 -19.29 -12.65
N ASP A 242 1.44 -18.47 -13.15
CA ASP A 242 1.76 -18.41 -14.58
C ASP A 242 2.70 -19.58 -15.02
N ALA A 243 3.30 -20.27 -14.04
CA ALA A 243 4.23 -21.39 -14.28
C ALA A 243 3.67 -22.77 -13.90
N ASP A 244 2.41 -22.84 -13.45
CA ASP A 244 1.70 -24.08 -13.08
C ASP A 244 1.08 -24.81 -14.28
#